data_AF-A0A4S4CD06-F1
#
_entry.id   AF-A0A4S4CD06-F1
#
_cell.length_a   1.000
_cell.length_b   1.000
_cell.length_c   1.000
_cell.angle_alpha   90.00
_cell.angle_beta   90.00
_cell.angle_gamma   90.00
#
_symmetry.space_group_name_H-M   'P 1'
#
loop_
_entity.id
_entity.type
_entity.pdbx_description
1 polymer ?
#
loop_
_entity_poly.entity_id
_entity_poly.type
_entity_poly.pdbx_seq_one_letter_code
_entity_poly.pdbx_strand_id
1 'polypeptide(L)'
;MGNPNADPTKARQAKRAKRRAQPGTLEDARALLWRALARVGDILDGEGVEDATVLRALHGISQGAAAYARIVEVGELEARISALEAVNGEGKDTGPRLGRPA
;
A
#
# COMPACT_ATOMS: atom_id res chain seq x y z
N MET A 1 30.22 -34.93 -0.06
CA MET A 1 29.16 -34.37 0.80
C MET A 1 28.08 -33.77 -0.09
N GLY A 2 27.17 -34.60 -0.61
CA GLY A 2 26.05 -34.11 -1.43
C GLY A 2 24.99 -33.48 -0.53
N ASN A 3 24.37 -32.39 -0.96
CA ASN A 3 23.14 -31.91 -0.34
C ASN A 3 21.97 -32.71 -0.93
N PRO A 4 21.45 -33.75 -0.26
CA PRO A 4 20.67 -34.78 -0.94
C PRO A 4 19.19 -34.45 -1.12
N ASN A 5 18.69 -33.28 -0.73
CA ASN A 5 17.25 -33.00 -0.88
C ASN A 5 16.85 -31.52 -0.80
N ALA A 6 17.31 -30.67 -1.72
CA ALA A 6 16.58 -29.44 -2.02
C ALA A 6 15.42 -29.79 -2.97
N ASP A 7 14.32 -30.26 -2.40
CA ASP A 7 13.12 -30.64 -3.16
C ASP A 7 12.75 -29.51 -4.15
N PRO A 8 12.84 -29.76 -5.47
CA PRO A 8 12.61 -28.74 -6.50
C PRO A 8 11.18 -28.20 -6.45
N THR A 9 10.24 -28.97 -5.91
CA THR A 9 8.85 -28.54 -5.72
C THR A 9 8.76 -27.54 -4.56
N LYS A 10 9.49 -27.75 -3.45
CA LYS A 10 9.57 -26.78 -2.34
C LYS A 10 10.17 -25.45 -2.76
N ALA A 11 11.21 -25.48 -3.61
CA ALA A 11 11.79 -24.25 -4.17
C ALA A 11 10.79 -23.47 -5.04
N ARG A 12 10.01 -24.18 -5.87
CA ARG A 12 8.93 -23.58 -6.69
C ARG A 12 7.78 -23.05 -5.84
N GLN A 13 7.39 -23.79 -4.80
CA GLN A 13 6.36 -23.37 -3.85
C GLN A 13 6.79 -22.15 -3.05
N ALA A 14 8.04 -22.08 -2.58
CA ALA A 14 8.58 -20.91 -1.90
C ALA A 14 8.65 -19.67 -2.81
N LYS A 15 9.04 -19.84 -4.08
CA LYS A 15 9.00 -18.76 -5.08
C LYS A 15 7.57 -18.28 -5.34
N ARG A 16 6.60 -19.21 -5.42
CA ARG A 16 5.18 -18.88 -5.58
C ARG A 16 4.59 -18.23 -4.32
N ALA A 17 5.01 -18.67 -3.14
CA ALA A 17 4.63 -18.09 -1.86
C ALA A 17 5.21 -16.67 -1.70
N LYS A 18 6.46 -16.42 -2.11
CA LYS A 18 7.02 -15.05 -2.17
C LYS A 18 6.28 -14.16 -3.16
N ARG A 19 5.83 -14.69 -4.30
CA ARG A 19 4.99 -13.95 -5.27
C ARG A 19 3.55 -13.73 -4.78
N ARG A 20 3.08 -14.58 -3.87
CA ARG A 20 1.77 -14.51 -3.20
C ARG A 20 1.84 -13.86 -1.83
N ALA A 21 3.02 -13.47 -1.36
CA ALA A 21 3.16 -12.64 -0.18
C ALA A 21 2.28 -11.42 -0.44
N GLN A 22 1.43 -11.12 0.54
CA GLN A 22 0.35 -10.15 0.39
C GLN A 22 0.92 -8.88 -0.24
N PRO A 23 0.36 -8.38 -1.35
CA PRO A 23 0.73 -7.06 -1.82
C PRO A 23 0.60 -6.08 -0.64
N GLY A 24 1.59 -5.21 -0.48
CA GLY A 24 1.61 -4.25 0.63
C GLY A 24 0.29 -3.47 0.67
N THR A 25 -0.18 -3.18 1.88
CA THR A 25 -1.38 -2.37 2.10
C THR A 25 -1.13 -0.91 1.71
N LEU A 26 -2.20 -0.11 1.57
CA LEU A 26 -2.07 1.35 1.41
C LEU A 26 -1.27 1.96 2.58
N GLU A 27 -1.42 1.41 3.78
CA GLU A 27 -0.68 1.83 4.96
C GLU A 27 0.81 1.52 4.85
N ASP A 28 1.18 0.35 4.32
CA ASP A 28 2.58 -0.01 4.05
C ASP A 28 3.20 0.93 3.01
N ALA A 29 2.45 1.27 1.97
CA ALA A 29 2.88 2.22 0.94
C ALA A 29 3.06 3.64 1.52
N ARG A 30 2.11 4.09 2.35
CA ARG A 30 2.15 5.38 3.06
C ARG A 30 3.40 5.48 3.93
N ALA A 31 3.65 4.46 4.76
CA ALA A 31 4.81 4.41 5.65
C ALA A 31 6.15 4.32 4.91
N LEU A 32 6.20 3.59 3.79
CA LEU A 32 7.40 3.54 2.94
C LEU A 32 7.70 4.90 2.31
N LEU A 33 6.68 5.55 1.76
CA LEU A 33 6.83 6.83 1.08
C LEU A 33 7.23 7.95 2.05
N TRP A 34 6.63 7.97 3.25
CA TRP A 34 7.02 8.90 4.31
C TRP A 34 8.48 8.75 4.70
N ARG A 35 8.97 7.51 4.89
CA ARG A 35 10.38 7.25 5.19
C ARG A 35 11.32 7.70 4.07
N ALA A 36 10.90 7.55 2.82
CA ALA A 36 11.68 8.04 1.69
C ALA A 36 11.79 9.57 1.69
N LEU A 37 10.68 10.27 1.93
CA LEU A 37 10.66 11.73 2.04
C LEU A 37 11.55 12.23 3.18
N ALA A 38 11.43 11.65 4.37
CA ALA A 38 12.26 12.00 5.52
C ALA A 38 13.75 11.81 5.22
N ARG A 39 14.11 10.66 4.62
CA ARG A 39 15.50 10.36 4.24
C ARG A 39 16.06 11.36 3.21
N VAL A 40 15.24 11.85 2.29
CA VAL A 40 15.68 12.88 1.35
C VAL A 40 15.93 14.22 2.07
N GLY A 41 15.12 14.54 3.08
CA GLY A 41 15.38 15.69 3.97
C GLY A 41 16.75 15.58 4.65
N ASP A 42 17.04 14.42 5.27
CA ASP A 42 18.33 14.19 5.92
C ASP A 42 19.53 14.34 4.96
N ILE A 43 19.37 13.94 3.69
CA ILE A 43 20.41 14.10 2.66
C ILE A 43 20.63 15.58 2.34
N LEU A 44 19.55 16.37 2.29
CA LEU A 44 19.62 17.80 1.97
C LEU A 44 20.22 18.64 3.10
N ASP A 45 20.06 18.19 4.35
CA ASP A 45 20.66 18.85 5.52
C ASP A 45 22.17 18.60 5.67
N GLY A 46 22.74 17.73 4.82
CA GLY A 46 24.18 17.45 4.81
C GLY A 46 25.03 18.63 4.35
N GLU A 47 26.23 18.77 4.90
CA GLU A 47 27.20 19.74 4.40
C GLU A 47 27.75 19.33 3.02
N GLY A 48 27.94 20.30 2.13
CA GLY A 48 28.57 20.08 0.83
C GLY A 48 27.71 19.32 -0.19
N VAL A 49 26.38 19.32 -0.03
CA VAL A 49 25.46 18.70 -0.99
C VAL A 49 25.52 19.45 -2.32
N GLU A 50 25.82 18.73 -3.40
CA GLU A 50 25.89 19.29 -4.74
C GLU A 50 24.52 19.78 -5.24
N ASP A 51 24.49 20.89 -5.96
CA ASP A 51 23.27 21.48 -6.55
C ASP A 51 22.45 20.48 -7.38
N ALA A 52 23.12 19.62 -8.15
CA ALA A 52 22.45 18.59 -8.94
C ALA A 52 21.74 17.54 -8.08
N THR A 53 22.25 17.28 -6.87
CA THR A 53 21.62 16.40 -5.88
C THR A 53 20.43 17.10 -5.25
N VAL A 54 20.56 18.40 -4.92
CA VAL A 54 19.45 19.22 -4.42
C VAL A 54 18.28 19.22 -5.40
N LEU A 55 18.52 19.48 -6.68
CA LEU A 55 17.47 19.53 -7.70
C LEU A 55 16.75 18.19 -7.89
N ARG A 56 17.50 17.08 -7.89
CA ARG A 56 16.92 15.73 -7.97
C ARG A 56 16.09 15.39 -6.74
N ALA A 57 16.57 15.77 -5.55
CA ALA A 57 15.87 15.61 -4.30
C ALA A 57 14.55 16.40 -4.27
N LEU A 58 14.57 17.68 -4.67
CA LEU A 58 13.36 18.51 -4.77
C LEU A 58 12.33 17.92 -5.74
N HIS A 59 12.78 17.42 -6.89
CA HIS A 59 11.89 16.73 -7.83
C HIS A 59 11.29 15.46 -7.21
N GLY A 60 12.12 14.63 -6.57
CA GLY A 60 11.68 13.42 -5.88
C GLY A 60 10.69 13.71 -4.76
N ILE A 61 10.92 14.77 -3.96
CA ILE A 61 10.01 15.23 -2.92
C ILE A 61 8.66 15.65 -3.51
N SER A 62 8.67 16.44 -4.59
CA SER A 62 7.44 16.89 -5.25
C SER A 62 6.59 15.70 -5.74
N GLN A 63 7.23 14.72 -6.39
CA GLN A 63 6.55 13.49 -6.85
C GLN A 63 6.06 12.65 -5.66
N GLY A 64 6.87 12.52 -4.62
CA GLY A 64 6.54 11.76 -3.43
C GLY A 64 5.40 12.38 -2.63
N ALA A 65 5.37 13.70 -2.47
CA ALA A 65 4.29 14.41 -1.80
C ALA A 65 2.95 14.24 -2.54
N ALA A 66 2.96 14.34 -3.87
CA ALA A 66 1.77 14.12 -4.70
C ALA A 66 1.28 12.66 -4.64
N ALA A 67 2.18 11.68 -4.58
CA ALA A 67 1.81 10.29 -4.36
C ALA A 67 1.25 10.04 -2.95
N TYR A 68 1.84 10.67 -1.93
CA TYR A 68 1.41 10.55 -0.53
C TYR A 68 0.00 11.10 -0.32
N ALA A 69 -0.28 12.29 -0.85
CA ALA A 69 -1.61 12.89 -0.78
C ALA A 69 -2.70 11.98 -1.37
N ARG A 70 -2.43 11.38 -2.54
CA ARG A 70 -3.36 10.43 -3.17
C ARG A 70 -3.59 9.17 -2.35
N ILE A 71 -2.54 8.61 -1.73
CA ILE A 71 -2.69 7.42 -0.87
C ILE A 71 -3.58 7.74 0.34
N VAL A 72 -3.38 8.91 0.96
CA VAL A 72 -4.21 9.36 2.10
C VAL A 72 -5.65 9.56 1.66
N GLU A 73 -5.88 10.26 0.55
CA GLU A 73 -7.22 10.48 -0.02
C GLU A 73 -7.95 9.15 -0.28
N VAL A 74 -7.30 8.19 -0.92
CA VAL A 74 -7.90 6.87 -1.18
C VAL A 74 -8.22 6.16 0.13
N GLY A 75 -7.33 6.21 1.13
CA GLY A 75 -7.60 5.61 2.45
C GLY A 75 -8.80 6.24 3.16
N GLU A 76 -8.97 7.56 3.07
CA GLU A 76 -10.14 8.26 3.61
C GLU A 76 -11.44 7.88 2.87
N LEU A 77 -11.37 7.76 1.54
CA LEU A 77 -12.50 7.31 0.72
C LEU A 77 -12.92 5.87 1.06
N GLU A 78 -11.96 4.96 1.21
CA GLU A 78 -12.20 3.58 1.63
C GLU A 78 -12.85 3.52 3.02
N ALA A 79 -12.34 4.31 3.99
CA ALA A 79 -12.92 4.40 5.32
C ALA A 79 -14.37 4.93 5.28
N ARG A 80 -14.63 5.95 4.45
CA ARG A 80 -15.98 6.52 4.28
C ARG A 80 -16.94 5.52 3.65
N ILE A 81 -16.52 4.79 2.63
CA ILE A 81 -17.33 3.75 1.99
C ILE A 81 -17.66 2.65 3.00
N SER A 82 -16.66 2.18 3.75
CA SER A 82 -16.86 1.15 4.77
C SER A 82 -17.86 1.59 5.86
N ALA A 83 -17.79 2.85 6.31
CA ALA A 83 -18.76 3.40 7.26
C ALA A 83 -20.19 3.45 6.68
N LEU A 84 -20.35 3.85 5.41
CA LEU A 84 -21.64 3.87 4.74
C LEU A 84 -22.21 2.47 4.55
N GLU A 85 -21.37 1.50 4.20
CA GLU A 85 -21.77 0.09 4.04
C GLU A 85 -22.18 -0.54 5.37
N ALA A 86 -21.50 -0.22 6.46
CA ALA A 86 -21.88 -0.67 7.81
C ALA A 86 -23.28 -0.18 8.19
N VAL A 87 -23.59 1.11 7.97
CA VAL A 87 -24.91 1.69 8.24
C VAL A 87 -26.00 1.08 7.36
N ASN A 88 -25.71 0.81 6.09
CA ASN A 88 -26.68 0.20 5.16
C ASN A 88 -26.89 -1.31 5.39
N GLY A 89 -25.92 -1.99 5.99
CA GLY A 89 -26.01 -3.41 6.34
C GLY A 89 -26.95 -3.69 7.51
N GLU A 90 -27.06 -2.75 8.45
CA GLU A 90 -27.93 -2.85 9.64
C GLU A 90 -29.42 -2.52 9.34
N GLY A 91 -29.73 -1.97 8.16
CA GLY A 91 -31.08 -1.58 7.74
C GLY A 91 -31.80 -2.54 6.78
N LYS A 92 -31.15 -3.61 6.32
CA LYS A 92 -31.68 -4.53 5.28
C LYS A 92 -32.29 -5.81 5.87
N ASP A 93 -33.29 -5.69 6.74
CA ASP A 93 -34.28 -6.77 6.94
C ASP A 93 -35.72 -6.24 7.12
N THR A 94 -36.02 -5.03 6.61
CA THR A 94 -37.36 -4.43 6.71
C THR A 94 -38.02 -4.10 5.36
N GLY A 95 -37.45 -4.55 4.24
CA GLY A 95 -38.11 -4.47 2.93
C GLY A 95 -39.14 -5.61 2.76
N PRO A 96 -40.36 -5.37 2.24
CA PRO A 96 -41.33 -6.43 2.01
C PRO A 96 -40.74 -7.46 1.05
N ARG A 97 -40.52 -8.69 1.53
CA ARG A 97 -40.15 -9.81 0.67
C ARG A 97 -41.35 -10.09 -0.23
N LEU A 98 -41.30 -9.59 -1.47
CA LEU A 98 -42.27 -9.97 -2.50
C LEU A 98 -42.11 -11.48 -2.74
N GLY A 99 -42.97 -12.25 -2.09
CA GLY A 99 -43.06 -13.70 -2.27
C GLY A 99 -43.29 -14.01 -3.74
N ARG A 100 -42.46 -14.88 -4.29
CA ARG A 100 -42.65 -15.44 -5.62
C ARG A 100 -43.92 -16.30 -5.59
N PRO A 101 -44.95 -16.05 -6.42
CA PRO A 101 -46.09 -16.93 -6.48
C PRO A 101 -45.67 -18.27 -7.11
N ALA A 102 -46.28 -19.33 -6.60
CA ALA A 102 -46.11 -20.72 -7.02
C ALA A 102 -46.58 -20.96 -8.46
#